data_AF-G3MFR2-F1
#
_entry.id   AF-G3MFR2-F1
#
_cell.length_a   1.000
_cell.length_b   1.000
_cell.length_c   1.000
_cell.angle_alpha   90.00
_cell.angle_beta   90.00
_cell.angle_gamma   90.00
#
_symmetry.space_group_name_H-M   'P 1'
#
loop_
_entity.id
_entity.type
_entity.pdbx_description
1 polymer ?
#
loop_
_entity_poly.entity_id
_entity_poly.type
_entity_poly.pdbx_seq_one_letter_code
_entity_poly.pdbx_strand_id
1 'polypeptide(L)'
;MGEATQVSSLPLPPMQYVGLYTDDNVQRGRAPSPPRPLHEGYSMFGVPFHGEEPVIRPLESQGIRRLYPQNYEHKKELKKLNHSLLVNFLDMVDVLIRCPDTSKRLEKKEDMSLLFVHMHHLINEFRPHQARETLRVLLDMQRRQRLDTAHRFHKHLDKVREILQNTLSVLPEPEPSAAWQQPSQATGAASSSQGQSPVQGHC
;
A
#
# COMPACT_ATOMS: atom_id res chain seq x y z
N MET A 1 28.72 36.58 -30.54
CA MET A 1 28.10 35.95 -29.35
C MET A 1 27.24 34.81 -29.85
N GLY A 2 27.69 33.56 -29.71
CA GLY A 2 26.88 32.38 -30.05
C GLY A 2 26.11 31.96 -28.80
N GLU A 3 24.77 32.00 -28.85
CA GLU A 3 23.93 31.47 -27.79
C GLU A 3 24.18 29.98 -27.63
N ALA A 4 24.52 29.56 -26.42
CA ALA A 4 24.67 28.16 -26.07
C ALA A 4 23.31 27.47 -26.21
N THR A 5 23.16 26.65 -27.25
CA THR A 5 21.99 25.79 -27.43
C THR A 5 21.89 24.88 -26.22
N GLN A 6 20.91 25.13 -25.35
CA GLN A 6 20.59 24.25 -24.24
C GLN A 6 20.07 22.93 -24.81
N VAL A 7 20.94 21.93 -24.89
CA VAL A 7 20.55 20.56 -25.22
C VAL A 7 20.10 19.90 -23.92
N SER A 8 18.81 19.58 -23.82
CA SER A 8 18.27 18.78 -22.72
C SER A 8 18.96 17.41 -22.68
N SER A 9 19.40 16.98 -21.49
CA SER A 9 20.06 15.68 -21.25
C SER A 9 19.09 14.50 -21.22
N LEU A 10 17.78 14.76 -21.28
CA LEU A 10 16.72 13.77 -21.23
C LEU A 10 16.14 13.51 -22.63
N PRO A 11 15.78 12.25 -22.96
CA PRO A 11 15.15 11.95 -24.24
C PRO A 11 13.83 12.70 -24.35
N LEU A 12 13.50 13.14 -25.56
CA LEU A 12 12.20 13.74 -25.84
C LEU A 12 11.09 12.73 -25.49
N PRO A 13 9.95 13.21 -24.97
CA PRO A 13 8.84 12.33 -24.69
C PRO A 13 8.39 11.64 -25.98
N PRO A 14 7.78 10.45 -25.90
CA PRO A 14 7.27 9.73 -27.06
C PRO A 14 6.19 10.53 -27.81
N MET A 15 6.61 11.36 -28.78
CA MET A 15 5.73 12.30 -29.49
C MET A 15 4.58 11.62 -30.23
N GLN A 16 4.76 10.34 -30.60
CA GLN A 16 3.72 9.49 -31.18
C GLN A 16 2.48 9.34 -30.28
N TYR A 17 2.66 9.35 -28.95
CA TYR A 17 1.56 9.27 -27.99
C TYR A 17 1.07 10.67 -27.60
N VAL A 18 1.99 11.61 -27.37
CA VAL A 18 1.65 12.98 -26.94
C VAL A 18 0.71 13.67 -27.92
N GLY A 19 0.94 13.50 -29.23
CA GLY A 19 0.08 14.09 -30.26
C GLY A 19 -1.36 13.57 -30.29
N LEU A 20 -1.64 12.43 -29.65
CA LEU A 20 -2.99 11.84 -29.61
C LEU A 20 -3.86 12.43 -28.49
N TYR A 21 -3.25 13.05 -27.46
CA TYR A 21 -3.93 13.63 -26.30
C TYR A 21 -4.10 15.16 -26.44
N THR A 22 -4.83 15.60 -27.47
CA THR A 22 -5.27 17.00 -27.60
C THR A 22 -6.62 17.22 -26.89
N ASP A 23 -6.92 18.45 -26.49
CA ASP A 23 -8.18 18.80 -25.81
C ASP A 23 -9.42 18.38 -26.62
N ASP A 24 -9.37 18.56 -27.95
CA ASP A 24 -10.44 18.13 -28.87
C ASP A 24 -10.60 16.60 -28.91
N ASN A 25 -9.49 15.84 -28.96
CA ASN A 25 -9.53 14.38 -28.96
C ASN A 25 -10.03 13.80 -27.63
N VAL A 26 -9.68 14.44 -26.52
CA VAL A 26 -10.15 14.05 -25.18
C VAL A 26 -11.65 14.34 -25.05
N GLN A 27 -12.09 15.52 -25.45
CA GLN A 27 -13.51 15.89 -25.41
C GLN A 27 -14.38 14.98 -26.30
N ARG A 28 -13.84 14.53 -27.44
CA ARG A 28 -14.51 13.62 -28.38
C ARG A 28 -14.31 12.14 -28.06
N GLY A 29 -13.61 11.80 -26.97
CA GLY A 29 -13.34 10.42 -26.58
C GLY A 29 -12.50 9.61 -27.57
N ARG A 30 -11.74 10.28 -28.44
CA ARG A 30 -10.85 9.66 -29.45
C ARG A 30 -9.44 9.42 -28.93
N ALA A 31 -9.10 9.92 -27.75
CA ALA A 31 -7.84 9.63 -27.09
C ALA A 31 -7.75 8.11 -26.81
N PRO A 32 -6.64 7.45 -27.19
CA PRO A 32 -6.50 6.01 -26.99
C PRO A 32 -6.51 5.66 -25.50
N SER A 33 -7.23 4.60 -25.14
CA SER A 33 -7.14 4.01 -23.80
C SER A 33 -5.75 3.39 -23.59
N PRO A 34 -5.27 3.28 -22.34
CA PRO A 34 -4.02 2.58 -22.06
C PRO A 34 -4.04 1.16 -22.67
N PRO A 35 -2.87 0.66 -23.12
CA PRO A 35 -2.78 -0.68 -23.67
C PRO A 35 -3.21 -1.72 -22.64
N ARG A 36 -3.78 -2.84 -23.11
CA ARG A 36 -4.20 -3.93 -22.23
C ARG A 36 -2.97 -4.52 -21.53
N PRO A 37 -3.08 -4.96 -20.26
CA PRO A 37 -1.99 -5.63 -19.57
C PRO A 37 -1.49 -6.84 -20.37
N LEU A 38 -0.17 -6.94 -20.51
CA LEU A 38 0.48 -8.09 -21.15
C LEU A 38 0.37 -9.31 -20.22
N HIS A 39 -0.22 -10.40 -20.73
CA HIS A 39 -0.35 -11.66 -19.98
C HIS A 39 0.77 -12.66 -20.33
N GLU A 40 1.36 -12.54 -21.52
CA GLU A 40 2.32 -13.51 -22.07
C GLU A 40 3.77 -13.31 -21.56
N GLY A 41 4.02 -12.20 -20.85
CA GLY A 41 5.32 -11.84 -20.29
C GLY A 41 5.96 -10.62 -20.95
N TYR A 42 6.94 -10.02 -20.28
CA TYR A 42 7.66 -8.84 -20.74
C TYR A 42 9.13 -8.92 -20.36
N SER A 43 10.03 -8.31 -21.13
CA SER A 43 11.44 -8.21 -20.75
C SER A 43 11.67 -6.97 -19.88
N MET A 44 12.24 -7.16 -18.70
CA MET A 44 12.66 -6.08 -17.82
C MET A 44 14.16 -6.18 -17.58
N PHE A 45 14.91 -5.14 -17.96
CA PHE A 45 16.37 -5.10 -17.83
C PHE A 45 17.10 -6.32 -18.47
N GLY A 46 16.57 -6.82 -19.59
CA GLY A 46 17.12 -7.98 -20.29
C GLY A 46 16.70 -9.33 -19.71
N VAL A 47 15.87 -9.34 -18.65
CA VAL A 47 15.33 -10.57 -18.05
C VAL A 47 13.87 -10.75 -18.48
N PRO A 48 13.50 -11.89 -19.10
CA PRO A 48 12.10 -12.17 -19.42
C PRO A 48 11.33 -12.41 -18.11
N PHE A 49 10.19 -11.75 -17.93
CA PHE A 49 9.24 -11.92 -16.81
C PHE A 49 7.93 -12.48 -17.35
N HIS A 50 7.37 -13.50 -16.68
CA HIS A 50 6.04 -14.02 -16.97
C HIS A 50 5.08 -13.67 -15.83
N GLY A 51 3.81 -13.36 -16.13
CA GLY A 51 2.84 -12.93 -15.12
C GLY A 51 2.51 -13.97 -14.05
N GLU A 52 2.71 -15.26 -14.37
CA GLU A 52 2.39 -16.41 -13.51
C GLU A 52 3.60 -16.92 -12.69
N GLU A 53 4.80 -16.40 -12.94
CA GLU A 53 5.98 -16.83 -12.20
C GLU A 53 5.92 -16.31 -10.76
N PRO A 54 6.33 -17.13 -9.76
CA PRO A 54 6.51 -16.61 -8.42
C PRO A 54 7.50 -15.44 -8.47
N VAL A 55 7.18 -14.36 -7.73
CA VAL A 55 8.01 -13.13 -7.65
C VAL A 55 9.48 -13.44 -7.37
N ILE A 56 9.74 -14.57 -6.72
CA ILE A 56 11.07 -15.08 -6.42
C ILE A 56 11.24 -16.41 -7.15
N ARG A 57 12.15 -16.44 -8.12
CA ARG A 57 12.48 -17.66 -8.86
C ARG A 57 13.17 -18.68 -7.95
N PRO A 58 12.77 -19.97 -8.00
CA PRO A 58 13.46 -21.04 -7.27
C PRO A 58 14.94 -21.13 -7.69
N LEU A 59 15.81 -21.49 -6.75
CA LEU A 59 17.25 -21.68 -7.02
C LEU A 59 17.49 -22.73 -8.12
N GLU A 60 16.65 -23.76 -8.15
CA GLU A 60 16.72 -24.86 -9.11
C GLU A 60 16.45 -24.40 -10.54
N SER A 61 15.58 -23.39 -10.73
CA SER A 61 15.31 -22.79 -12.04
C SER A 61 16.50 -22.01 -12.60
N GLN A 62 17.47 -21.66 -11.74
CA GLN A 62 18.71 -20.99 -12.09
C GLN A 62 19.88 -21.98 -12.21
N GLY A 63 19.61 -23.29 -12.13
CA GLY A 63 20.63 -24.34 -12.15
C GLY A 63 21.42 -24.47 -10.84
N ILE A 64 20.99 -23.82 -9.76
CA ILE A 64 21.67 -23.80 -8.48
C ILE A 64 21.06 -24.90 -7.58
N ARG A 65 21.89 -25.86 -7.14
CA ARG A 65 21.45 -26.89 -6.21
C ARG A 65 21.17 -26.29 -4.83
N ARG A 66 20.03 -26.64 -4.24
CA ARG A 66 19.66 -26.18 -2.89
C ARG A 66 20.56 -26.82 -1.83
N LEU A 67 21.06 -26.02 -0.90
CA LEU A 67 21.90 -26.47 0.23
C LEU A 67 21.10 -26.87 1.48
N TYR A 68 19.78 -26.66 1.48
CA TYR A 68 18.90 -26.89 2.63
C TYR A 68 17.63 -27.67 2.19
N PRO A 69 16.97 -28.40 3.12
CA PRO A 69 15.80 -29.21 2.79
C PRO A 69 14.61 -28.37 2.34
N GLN A 70 13.58 -28.96 1.73
CA GLN A 70 12.41 -28.23 1.22
C GLN A 70 11.47 -27.73 2.34
N ASN A 71 11.48 -28.41 3.50
CA ASN A 71 10.79 -27.98 4.71
C ASN A 71 11.80 -27.48 5.73
N TYR A 72 11.78 -26.19 6.03
CA TYR A 72 12.76 -25.57 6.91
C TYR A 72 12.20 -24.33 7.61
N GLU A 73 12.87 -23.97 8.70
CA GLU A 73 12.64 -22.71 9.39
C GLU A 73 13.65 -21.67 8.89
N HIS A 74 13.16 -20.63 8.20
CA HIS A 74 13.98 -19.57 7.58
C HIS A 74 15.07 -19.03 8.51
N LYS A 75 14.72 -18.76 9.77
CA LYS A 75 15.65 -18.23 10.78
C LYS A 75 16.79 -19.20 11.11
N LYS A 76 16.49 -20.50 11.21
CA LYS A 76 17.50 -21.52 11.53
C LYS A 76 18.44 -21.73 10.36
N GLU A 77 17.91 -21.83 9.13
CA GLU A 77 18.75 -22.02 7.95
C GLU A 77 19.60 -20.81 7.65
N LEU A 78 19.08 -19.59 7.79
CA LEU A 78 19.88 -18.37 7.62
C LEU A 78 21.05 -18.30 8.62
N LYS A 79 20.82 -18.73 9.88
CA LYS A 79 21.89 -18.83 10.88
C LYS A 79 22.94 -19.87 10.53
N LYS A 80 22.53 -21.05 10.05
CA LYS A 80 23.45 -22.10 9.60
C LYS A 80 24.31 -21.63 8.44
N LEU A 81 23.70 -21.01 7.42
CA LEU A 81 24.45 -20.44 6.30
C LEU A 81 25.40 -19.35 6.76
N ASN A 82 25.00 -18.47 7.69
CA ASN A 82 25.88 -17.43 8.22
C ASN A 82 27.10 -18.03 8.94
N HIS A 83 26.89 -19.08 9.73
CA HIS A 83 28.00 -19.80 10.35
C HIS A 83 28.90 -20.47 9.31
N SER A 84 28.32 -21.11 8.29
CA SER A 84 29.06 -21.72 7.19
C SER A 84 29.88 -20.70 6.40
N LEU A 85 29.35 -19.48 6.21
CA LEU A 85 30.05 -18.38 5.55
C LEU A 85 31.26 -17.92 6.37
N LEU A 86 31.10 -17.77 7.69
CA LEU A 86 32.20 -17.39 8.58
C LEU A 86 33.32 -18.42 8.56
N VAL A 87 32.99 -19.71 8.63
CA VAL A 87 33.99 -20.79 8.55
C VAL A 87 34.69 -20.78 7.20
N ASN A 88 33.95 -20.63 6.09
CA ASN A 88 34.55 -20.59 4.75
C ASN A 88 35.47 -19.37 4.56
N PHE A 89 35.12 -18.23 5.16
CA PHE A 89 36.00 -17.05 5.19
C PHE A 89 37.30 -17.29 5.96
N LEU A 90 37.23 -17.92 7.14
CA LEU A 90 38.42 -18.27 7.92
C LEU A 90 39.31 -19.26 7.18
N ASP A 91 38.72 -20.29 6.55
CA ASP A 91 39.45 -21.23 5.69
C ASP A 91 40.15 -20.51 4.52
N MET A 92 39.49 -19.53 3.91
CA MET A 92 40.10 -18.74 2.84
C MET A 92 41.29 -17.94 3.36
N VAL A 93 41.18 -17.31 4.53
CA VAL A 93 42.30 -16.60 5.16
C VAL A 93 43.48 -17.54 5.41
N ASP A 94 43.22 -18.76 5.91
CA ASP A 94 44.24 -19.78 6.10
C ASP A 94 44.92 -20.20 4.79
N VAL A 95 44.15 -20.35 3.70
CA VAL A 95 44.70 -20.63 2.36
C VAL A 95 45.59 -19.48 1.87
N LEU A 96 45.20 -18.23 2.10
CA LEU A 96 45.98 -17.05 1.73
C LEU A 96 47.31 -16.95 2.50
N ILE A 97 47.31 -17.33 3.78
CA ILE A 97 48.52 -17.34 4.61
C ILE A 97 49.46 -18.46 4.21
N ARG A 98 48.94 -19.67 3.96
CA ARG A 98 49.76 -20.86 3.71
C ARG A 98 50.25 -20.97 2.26
N CYS A 99 49.35 -20.82 1.29
CA CYS A 99 49.64 -21.06 -0.13
C CYS A 99 48.78 -20.14 -1.04
N PRO A 100 49.12 -18.85 -1.17
CA PRO A 100 48.30 -17.85 -1.85
C PRO A 100 48.10 -18.08 -3.37
N ASP A 101 49.00 -18.82 -4.01
CA ASP A 101 48.99 -19.07 -5.47
C ASP A 101 48.19 -20.30 -5.90
N THR A 102 47.50 -20.96 -4.95
CA THR A 102 46.74 -22.18 -5.23
C THR A 102 45.33 -21.87 -5.74
N SER A 103 44.81 -22.71 -6.65
CA SER A 103 43.41 -22.67 -7.12
C SER A 103 42.37 -22.73 -5.99
N LYS A 104 42.74 -23.25 -4.81
CA LYS A 104 41.90 -23.31 -3.59
C LYS A 104 41.33 -21.96 -3.16
N ARG A 105 42.05 -20.85 -3.45
CA ARG A 105 41.53 -19.50 -3.18
C ARG A 105 40.30 -19.20 -4.04
N LEU A 106 40.32 -19.60 -5.32
CA LEU A 106 39.23 -19.39 -6.25
C LEU A 106 38.03 -20.26 -5.87
N GLU A 107 38.26 -21.52 -5.51
CA GLU A 107 37.22 -22.43 -5.00
C GLU A 107 36.51 -21.85 -3.77
N LYS A 108 37.26 -21.37 -2.76
CA LYS A 108 36.67 -20.74 -1.57
C LYS A 108 35.89 -19.46 -1.90
N LYS A 109 36.36 -18.67 -2.86
CA LYS A 109 35.61 -17.51 -3.36
C LYS A 109 34.27 -17.93 -3.97
N GLU A 110 34.27 -18.97 -4.80
CA GLU A 110 33.06 -19.50 -5.43
C GLU A 110 32.09 -20.07 -4.41
N ASP A 111 32.58 -20.83 -3.42
CA ASP A 111 31.78 -21.34 -2.30
C ASP A 111 31.09 -20.21 -1.53
N MET A 112 31.82 -19.15 -1.19
CA MET A 112 31.23 -17.99 -0.50
C MET A 112 30.20 -17.28 -1.37
N SER A 113 30.47 -17.13 -2.68
CA SER A 113 29.50 -16.55 -3.62
C SER A 113 28.20 -17.36 -3.64
N LEU A 114 28.31 -18.69 -3.65
CA LEU A 114 27.17 -19.59 -3.59
C LEU A 114 26.39 -19.41 -2.28
N LEU A 115 27.08 -19.36 -1.13
CA LEU A 115 26.45 -19.12 0.18
C LEU A 115 25.67 -17.79 0.19
N PHE A 116 26.21 -16.72 -0.38
CA PHE A 116 25.50 -15.44 -0.48
C PHE A 116 24.24 -15.54 -1.34
N VAL A 117 24.29 -16.21 -2.49
CA VAL A 117 23.10 -16.42 -3.34
C VAL A 117 22.00 -17.16 -2.56
N HIS A 118 22.35 -18.20 -1.80
CA HIS A 118 21.39 -18.92 -0.97
C HIS A 118 20.81 -18.06 0.16
N MET A 119 21.62 -17.24 0.83
CA MET A 119 21.12 -16.31 1.85
C MET A 119 20.17 -15.27 1.25
N HIS A 120 20.51 -14.69 0.09
CA HIS A 120 19.66 -13.73 -0.59
C HIS A 120 18.32 -14.34 -0.97
N HIS A 121 18.32 -15.57 -1.49
CA HIS A 121 17.10 -16.27 -1.82
C HIS A 121 16.21 -16.51 -0.58
N LEU A 122 16.78 -16.99 0.53
CA LEU A 122 16.08 -17.18 1.81
C LEU A 122 15.46 -15.87 2.35
N ILE A 123 16.19 -14.76 2.26
CA ILE A 123 15.69 -13.44 2.67
C ILE A 123 14.56 -12.99 1.76
N ASN A 124 14.71 -13.21 0.46
CA ASN A 124 13.68 -12.85 -0.52
C ASN A 124 12.40 -13.65 -0.26
N GLU A 125 12.48 -14.96 -0.05
CA GLU A 125 11.32 -15.82 0.29
C GLU A 125 10.57 -15.33 1.53
N PHE A 126 11.27 -14.66 2.46
CA PHE A 126 10.65 -14.11 3.67
C PHE A 126 9.98 -12.73 3.46
N ARG A 127 10.22 -12.04 2.34
CA ARG A 127 9.66 -10.69 2.05
C ARG A 127 8.12 -10.65 2.08
N PRO A 128 7.37 -11.60 1.49
CA PRO A 128 5.90 -11.56 1.54
C PRO A 128 5.37 -11.68 2.97
N HIS A 129 6.02 -12.50 3.81
CA HIS A 129 5.67 -12.59 5.23
C HIS A 129 5.94 -11.26 5.95
N GLN A 130 7.12 -10.66 5.72
CA GLN A 130 7.47 -9.35 6.28
C GLN A 130 6.43 -8.28 5.89
N ALA A 131 6.03 -8.22 4.62
CA ALA A 131 5.04 -7.26 4.13
C ALA A 131 3.69 -7.40 4.84
N ARG A 132 3.24 -8.64 5.08
CA ARG A 132 1.99 -8.91 5.83
C ARG A 132 2.07 -8.43 7.27
N GLU A 133 3.18 -8.69 7.96
CA GLU A 133 3.36 -8.20 9.33
C GLU A 133 3.46 -6.67 9.39
N THR A 134 4.14 -6.03 8.43
CA THR A 134 4.14 -4.57 8.30
C THR A 134 2.73 -4.02 8.10
N LEU A 135 1.92 -4.65 7.24
CA LEU A 135 0.54 -4.25 7.02
C LEU A 135 -0.31 -4.40 8.30
N ARG A 136 -0.13 -5.49 9.05
CA ARG A 136 -0.82 -5.70 10.33
C ARG A 136 -0.51 -4.56 11.31
N VAL A 137 0.76 -4.23 11.49
CA VAL A 137 1.19 -3.13 12.37
C VAL A 137 0.60 -1.79 11.93
N LEU A 138 0.58 -1.52 10.62
CA LEU A 138 -0.03 -0.32 10.06
C LEU A 138 -1.52 -0.23 10.37
N LEU A 139 -2.27 -1.32 10.17
CA LEU A 139 -3.71 -1.37 10.45
C LEU A 139 -4.01 -1.22 11.94
N ASP A 140 -3.19 -1.79 12.82
CA ASP A 140 -3.33 -1.59 14.26
C ASP A 140 -3.06 -0.15 14.68
N MET A 141 -2.08 0.52 14.06
CA MET A 141 -1.83 1.95 14.27
C MET A 141 -3.03 2.79 13.84
N GLN A 142 -3.59 2.53 12.65
CA GLN A 142 -4.77 3.23 12.16
C GLN A 142 -5.99 3.03 13.07
N ARG A 143 -6.19 1.80 13.59
CA ARG A 143 -7.25 1.51 14.56
C ARG A 143 -7.10 2.37 15.80
N ARG A 144 -5.89 2.43 16.39
CA ARG A 144 -5.60 3.23 17.59
C ARG A 144 -5.85 4.72 17.34
N GLN A 145 -5.40 5.26 16.21
CA GLN A 145 -5.63 6.66 15.86
C GLN A 145 -7.12 6.99 15.71
N ARG A 146 -7.91 6.11 15.11
CA ARG A 146 -9.37 6.30 15.00
C ARG A 146 -10.05 6.32 16.36
N LEU A 147 -9.68 5.39 17.25
CA LEU A 147 -10.23 5.34 18.61
C LEU A 147 -9.87 6.58 19.42
N ASP A 148 -8.60 7.01 19.39
CA ASP A 148 -8.15 8.23 20.07
C ASP A 148 -8.88 9.47 19.54
N THR A 149 -9.06 9.56 18.23
CA THR A 149 -9.80 10.66 17.59
C THR A 149 -11.27 10.67 18.03
N ALA A 150 -11.93 9.50 18.07
CA ALA A 150 -13.30 9.39 18.54
C ALA A 150 -13.45 9.79 20.03
N HIS A 151 -12.51 9.37 20.88
CA HIS A 151 -12.49 9.78 22.28
C HIS A 151 -12.30 11.30 22.43
N ARG A 152 -11.42 11.92 21.64
CA ARG A 152 -11.23 13.38 21.64
C ARG A 152 -12.50 14.11 21.19
N PHE A 153 -13.19 13.61 20.16
CA PHE A 153 -14.47 14.17 19.73
C PHE A 153 -15.53 14.08 20.82
N HIS A 154 -15.65 12.93 21.50
CA HIS A 154 -16.60 12.78 22.60
C HIS A 154 -16.31 13.77 23.74
N LYS A 155 -15.05 13.90 24.16
CA LYS A 155 -14.62 14.87 25.17
C LYS A 155 -14.94 16.32 24.78
N HIS A 156 -14.78 16.67 23.49
CA HIS A 156 -15.16 17.99 23.01
C HIS A 156 -16.67 18.21 23.02
N LEU A 157 -17.48 17.20 22.65
CA LEU A 157 -18.94 17.28 22.72
C LEU A 157 -19.43 17.46 24.17
N ASP A 158 -18.87 16.71 25.12
CA ASP A 158 -19.22 16.85 26.53
C ASP A 158 -18.92 18.26 27.03
N LYS A 159 -17.76 18.81 26.65
CA LYS A 159 -17.39 20.18 26.99
C LYS A 159 -18.33 21.22 26.36
N VAL A 160 -18.72 21.05 25.10
CA VAL A 160 -19.68 21.95 24.43
C VAL A 160 -21.04 21.86 25.12
N ARG A 161 -21.49 20.66 25.48
CA ARG A 161 -22.75 20.44 26.21
C ARG A 161 -22.75 21.13 27.57
N GLU A 162 -21.64 21.02 28.32
CA GLU A 162 -21.46 21.71 29.60
C GLU A 162 -21.54 23.24 29.43
N ILE A 163 -20.86 23.80 28.43
CA ILE A 163 -20.92 25.23 28.12
C ILE A 163 -22.35 25.65 27.78
N LEU A 164 -23.06 24.91 26.93
CA LEU A 164 -24.44 25.21 26.56
C LEU A 164 -25.38 25.17 27.77
N GLN A 165 -25.25 24.16 28.64
CA GLN A 165 -26.04 24.06 29.86
C GLN A 165 -25.77 25.23 30.81
N ASN A 166 -24.50 25.62 30.97
CA ASN A 166 -24.13 26.78 31.77
C ASN A 166 -24.72 28.06 31.18
N THR A 167 -24.64 28.28 29.85
CA THR A 167 -25.27 29.46 29.23
C THR A 167 -26.78 29.48 29.39
N LEU A 168 -27.46 28.34 29.25
CA LEU A 168 -28.90 28.24 29.42
C LEU A 168 -29.32 28.56 30.86
N SER A 169 -28.53 28.16 31.85
CA SER A 169 -28.80 28.48 33.26
C SER A 169 -28.59 29.96 33.63
N VAL A 170 -27.87 30.72 32.81
CA VAL A 170 -27.60 32.15 33.01
C VAL A 170 -28.60 33.03 32.28
N LEU A 171 -29.34 32.50 31.31
CA LEU A 171 -30.36 33.27 30.60
C LEU A 171 -31.56 33.56 31.53
N PRO A 172 -32.09 34.80 31.55
CA PRO A 172 -33.30 35.12 32.31
C PRO A 172 -34.49 34.32 31.75
N GLU A 173 -35.42 33.92 32.61
CA GLU A 173 -36.70 33.33 32.17
C GLU A 173 -37.39 34.28 31.18
N PRO A 174 -38.00 33.74 30.10
CA PRO A 174 -38.77 34.57 29.19
C PRO A 174 -39.91 35.24 29.96
N GLU A 175 -39.86 36.58 30.06
CA GLU A 175 -40.97 37.41 30.51
C GLU A 175 -42.27 36.98 29.79
N PRO A 176 -43.38 36.73 30.50
CA PRO A 176 -44.64 36.33 29.89
C PRO A 176 -45.31 37.56 29.24
N SER A 177 -44.85 37.94 28.05
CA SER A 177 -45.45 38.99 27.21
C SER A 177 -44.75 38.93 25.84
N ALA A 178 -45.37 38.63 24.71
CA ALA A 178 -46.72 38.90 24.30
C ALA A 178 -47.26 37.74 23.47
N ALA A 179 -48.54 37.44 23.65
CA ALA A 179 -49.31 36.61 22.73
C ALA A 179 -49.13 37.13 21.30
N TRP A 180 -48.52 36.32 20.43
CA TRP A 180 -48.81 36.42 19.00
C TRP A 180 -50.29 36.10 18.84
N GLN A 181 -51.13 37.14 18.91
CA GLN A 181 -52.56 37.04 18.66
C GLN A 181 -52.74 36.59 17.22
N GLN A 182 -53.00 35.29 17.04
CA GLN A 182 -53.57 34.81 15.80
C GLN A 182 -55.01 35.34 15.69
N PRO A 183 -55.46 35.82 14.52
CA PRO A 183 -56.85 36.20 14.34
C PRO A 183 -57.72 34.96 14.51
N SER A 184 -58.58 34.97 15.53
CA SER A 184 -59.65 33.98 15.70
C SER A 184 -60.61 34.10 14.53
N GLN A 185 -60.58 33.12 13.61
CA GLN A 185 -61.72 32.89 12.73
C GLN A 185 -62.67 31.89 13.39
N ALA A 186 -63.91 32.34 13.50
CA ALA A 186 -65.03 31.64 14.08
C ALA A 186 -65.25 30.26 13.46
N THR A 187 -65.58 29.31 14.33
CA THR A 187 -66.13 28.01 14.00
C THR A 187 -67.45 28.14 13.25
N GLY A 188 -67.48 27.65 12.01
CA GLY A 188 -68.68 27.28 11.28
C GLY A 188 -68.62 25.79 10.95
N ALA A 189 -69.53 25.01 11.54
CA ALA A 189 -69.68 23.59 11.30
C ALA A 189 -70.11 23.30 9.85
N ALA A 190 -69.57 22.23 9.24
CA ALA A 190 -70.32 21.28 8.39
C ALA A 190 -69.43 20.16 7.82
N SER A 191 -69.73 18.92 8.24
CA SER A 191 -69.91 17.70 7.42
C SER A 191 -68.82 17.18 6.44
N SER A 192 -68.32 15.99 6.78
CA SER A 192 -68.20 14.76 5.95
C SER A 192 -67.54 14.80 4.55
N SER A 193 -66.49 14.00 4.35
CA SER A 193 -66.57 12.67 3.68
C SER A 193 -65.19 12.12 3.20
N GLN A 194 -64.97 10.84 3.52
CA GLN A 194 -64.34 9.74 2.77
C GLN A 194 -63.02 9.93 1.97
N GLY A 195 -62.13 8.92 2.12
CA GLY A 195 -61.10 8.55 1.14
C GLY A 195 -59.80 8.01 1.76
N GLN A 196 -59.82 6.85 2.42
CA GLN A 196 -59.13 5.60 1.96
C GLN A 196 -57.64 5.73 1.57
N SER A 197 -56.78 5.16 2.42
CA SER A 197 -55.58 4.39 2.05
C SER A 197 -55.89 2.90 2.39
N PRO A 198 -55.06 1.86 2.10
CA PRO A 198 -53.65 1.89 1.68
C PRO A 198 -53.19 0.74 0.73
N VAL A 199 -51.87 0.67 0.52
CA VAL A 199 -51.02 -0.52 0.21
C VAL A 199 -50.96 -1.02 -1.24
N GLN A 200 -49.76 -1.02 -1.82
CA GLN A 200 -49.07 -2.25 -2.24
C GLN A 200 -47.59 -2.01 -2.59
N GLY A 201 -46.73 -2.85 -1.99
CA GLY A 201 -45.38 -3.15 -2.45
C GLY A 201 -45.29 -4.63 -2.83
N HIS A 202 -44.17 -4.96 -3.50
CA HIS A 202 -43.71 -6.25 -4.05
C HIS A 202 -44.24 -6.63 -5.45
N CYS A 203 -43.36 -6.55 -6.45
CA CYS A 203 -42.48 -7.65 -6.86
C CYS A 203 -41.13 -7.08 -7.34
#